data_AF-A0A2T7Q6W5-F1
#
_entry.id   AF-A0A2T7Q6W5-F1
#
_cell.length_a   1.000
_cell.length_b   1.000
_cell.length_c   1.000
_cell.angle_alpha   90.00
_cell.angle_beta   90.00
_cell.angle_gamma   90.00
#
_symmetry.space_group_name_H-M   'P 1'
#
loop_
_entity.id
_entity.type
_entity.pdbx_description
1 polymer ?
#
loop_
_entity_poly.entity_id
_entity_poly.type
_entity_poly.pdbx_seq_one_letter_code
_entity_poly.pdbx_strand_id
1 'polypeptide(L)'
;MENESMQTPFTRAFMTALFAGIITSVICLIYNGVYRDETGLEPTDIINVGSIIFGVNIIFLLLGILFYIMRLWKGAGEVIYIVALALLTAFLSWKAESVVRSSNHDVTIAFRGLLLGIILIMGVSASIAVPVLFHNKKFEENIL
;
A
#
# COMPACT_ATOMS: atom_id res chain seq x y z
N MET A 1 -23.51 3.69 -27.92
CA MET A 1 -24.03 4.17 -26.62
C MET A 1 -22.80 4.34 -25.75
N GLU A 2 -22.44 5.60 -25.49
CA GLU A 2 -21.31 5.95 -24.63
C GLU A 2 -21.65 5.43 -23.23
N ASN A 3 -20.85 4.50 -22.72
CA ASN A 3 -20.97 4.05 -21.33
C ASN A 3 -20.51 5.22 -20.45
N GLU A 4 -21.42 6.17 -20.18
CA GLU A 4 -21.23 7.12 -19.10
C GLU A 4 -21.08 6.29 -17.82
N SER A 5 -19.87 6.22 -17.28
CA SER A 5 -19.62 5.51 -16.03
C SER A 5 -20.54 6.12 -14.97
N MET A 6 -21.54 5.36 -14.50
CA MET A 6 -22.46 5.80 -13.44
C MET A 6 -21.75 6.02 -12.08
N GLN A 7 -20.43 5.83 -12.02
CA GLN A 7 -19.64 5.98 -10.81
C GLN A 7 -19.27 7.44 -10.57
N THR A 8 -19.50 7.89 -9.34
CA THR A 8 -18.99 9.19 -8.89
C THR A 8 -17.45 9.16 -8.85
N PRO A 9 -16.77 10.31 -9.04
CA PRO A 9 -15.31 10.38 -8.92
C PRO A 9 -14.78 9.86 -7.58
N PHE A 10 -15.58 10.00 -6.52
CA PHE A 10 -15.29 9.41 -5.21
C PHE A 10 -15.30 7.88 -5.25
N THR A 11 -16.40 7.28 -5.73
CA THR A 11 -16.54 5.82 -5.84
C THR A 11 -15.39 5.24 -6.66
N ARG A 12 -15.03 5.91 -7.77
CA ARG A 12 -13.92 5.48 -8.62
C ARG A 12 -12.58 5.49 -7.87
N ALA A 13 -12.26 6.57 -7.15
CA ALA A 13 -11.03 6.67 -6.38
C ALA A 13 -10.96 5.62 -5.26
N PHE A 14 -12.08 5.44 -4.55
CA PHE A 14 -12.22 4.49 -3.45
C PHE A 14 -12.07 3.03 -3.92
N MET A 15 -12.76 2.63 -4.99
CA MET A 15 -12.66 1.29 -5.55
C MET A 15 -11.30 1.03 -6.22
N THR A 16 -10.72 2.03 -6.88
CA THR A 16 -9.35 1.93 -7.43
C THR A 16 -8.34 1.62 -6.33
N ALA A 17 -8.39 2.38 -5.23
CA ALA A 17 -7.46 2.18 -4.13
C ALA A 17 -7.69 0.84 -3.42
N LEU A 18 -8.95 0.43 -3.23
CA LEU A 18 -9.26 -0.91 -2.71
C LEU A 18 -8.67 -2.01 -3.59
N PHE A 19 -8.86 -1.96 -4.90
CA PHE A 19 -8.27 -2.91 -5.82
C PHE A 19 -6.74 -2.94 -5.73
N ALA A 20 -6.10 -1.76 -5.72
CA ALA A 20 -4.65 -1.65 -5.53
C ALA A 20 -4.22 -2.26 -4.18
N GLY A 21 -5.02 -2.07 -3.12
CA GLY A 21 -4.80 -2.67 -1.80
C GLY A 21 -4.88 -4.19 -1.82
N ILE A 22 -5.84 -4.77 -2.54
CA ILE A 22 -5.97 -6.23 -2.68
C ILE A 22 -4.73 -6.79 -3.36
N ILE A 23 -4.33 -6.24 -4.51
CA ILE A 23 -3.12 -6.68 -5.22
C ILE A 23 -1.87 -6.50 -4.36
N THR A 24 -1.75 -5.36 -3.68
CA THR A 24 -0.62 -5.08 -2.76
C THR A 24 -0.58 -6.09 -1.61
N SER A 25 -1.73 -6.48 -1.05
CA SER A 25 -1.79 -7.46 0.02
C SER A 25 -1.29 -8.84 -0.45
N VAL A 26 -1.63 -9.25 -1.68
CA VAL A 26 -1.10 -10.49 -2.28
C VAL A 26 0.42 -10.42 -2.44
N ILE A 27 0.95 -9.30 -2.93
CA ILE A 27 2.40 -9.11 -3.08
C ILE A 27 3.10 -9.12 -1.71
N CYS A 28 2.55 -8.45 -0.70
CA CYS A 28 3.06 -8.48 0.67
C CYS A 28 3.04 -9.89 1.28
N LEU A 29 2.02 -10.70 0.99
CA LEU A 29 1.96 -12.09 1.45
C LEU A 29 3.02 -12.96 0.80
N ILE A 30 3.24 -12.81 -0.51
CA ILE A 30 4.30 -13.50 -1.25
C ILE A 30 5.65 -13.12 -0.65
N TYR A 31 5.92 -11.83 -0.49
CA TYR A 31 7.16 -11.34 0.12
C TYR A 31 7.34 -11.86 1.55
N ASN A 32 6.30 -11.81 2.39
CA ASN A 32 6.35 -12.33 3.75
C ASN A 32 6.63 -13.83 3.80
N GLY A 33 6.07 -14.62 2.87
CA GLY A 33 6.34 -16.05 2.78
C GLY A 33 7.79 -16.34 2.41
N VAL A 34 8.26 -15.77 1.29
CA VAL A 34 9.63 -15.99 0.78
C VAL A 34 10.67 -15.50 1.79
N TYR A 35 10.52 -14.29 2.32
CA TYR A 35 11.49 -13.70 3.24
C TYR A 35 11.64 -14.52 4.53
N ARG A 36 10.54 -15.10 5.02
CA ARG A 36 10.58 -15.95 6.23
C ARG A 36 11.21 -17.30 5.99
N ASP A 37 10.97 -17.88 4.82
CA ASP A 37 11.63 -19.13 4.41
C ASP A 37 13.15 -18.94 4.34
N GLU A 38 13.61 -17.80 3.82
CA GLU A 38 15.04 -17.48 3.73
C GLU A 38 15.69 -17.11 5.08
N THR A 39 14.96 -16.44 5.98
CA THR A 39 15.53 -15.91 7.24
C THR A 39 15.24 -16.77 8.47
N GLY A 40 14.37 -17.78 8.36
CA GLY A 40 13.90 -18.56 9.51
C GLY A 40 13.08 -17.76 10.52
N LEU A 41 12.62 -16.55 10.15
CA LEU A 41 11.86 -15.69 11.04
C LEU A 41 10.46 -16.26 11.29
N GLU A 42 10.21 -16.67 12.52
CA GLU A 42 8.90 -17.17 12.92
C GLU A 42 7.78 -16.12 12.81
N PRO A 43 6.54 -16.55 12.62
CA PRO A 43 5.39 -15.66 12.66
C PRO A 43 5.30 -14.84 13.96
N THR A 44 5.19 -13.53 13.80
CA THR A 44 4.96 -12.60 14.90
C THR A 44 3.49 -12.22 15.00
N ASP A 45 3.03 -11.86 16.20
CA ASP A 45 1.66 -11.33 16.39
C ASP A 45 1.39 -10.03 15.60
N ILE A 46 2.44 -9.26 15.31
CA ILE A 46 2.35 -7.95 14.65
C ILE A 46 2.24 -8.09 13.13
N ILE A 47 3.14 -8.88 12.54
CA ILE A 47 3.17 -9.16 11.11
C ILE A 47 2.82 -10.63 10.94
N ASN A 48 1.57 -10.90 10.63
CA ASN A 48 1.03 -12.21 10.25
C ASN A 48 0.09 -12.07 9.04
N VAL A 49 -0.32 -13.19 8.46
CA VAL A 49 -1.18 -13.23 7.27
C VAL A 49 -2.43 -12.37 7.42
N GLY A 50 -3.12 -12.46 8.56
CA GLY A 50 -4.32 -11.68 8.84
C GLY A 50 -4.03 -10.18 8.91
N SER A 51 -3.00 -9.77 9.64
CA SER A 51 -2.60 -8.37 9.75
C SER A 51 -2.20 -7.76 8.40
N ILE A 52 -1.58 -8.54 7.51
CA ILE A 52 -1.22 -8.08 6.16
C ILE A 52 -2.49 -7.87 5.33
N ILE A 53 -3.38 -8.86 5.29
CA ILE A 53 -4.62 -8.77 4.48
C ILE A 53 -5.47 -7.60 4.96
N PHE A 54 -5.84 -7.56 6.24
CA PHE A 54 -6.73 -6.54 6.76
C PHE A 54 -6.04 -5.17 6.84
N GLY A 55 -4.81 -5.12 7.33
CA GLY A 55 -4.06 -3.88 7.50
C GLY A 55 -3.80 -3.16 6.18
N VAL A 56 -3.31 -3.88 5.16
CA VAL A 56 -3.05 -3.29 3.84
C VAL A 56 -4.36 -2.77 3.23
N ASN A 57 -5.42 -3.58 3.21
CA ASN A 57 -6.67 -3.16 2.57
C ASN A 57 -7.35 -1.98 3.30
N ILE A 58 -7.35 -1.95 4.64
CA ILE A 58 -7.88 -0.82 5.42
C ILE A 58 -7.08 0.45 5.12
N ILE A 59 -5.75 0.37 5.08
CA ILE A 59 -4.90 1.52 4.75
C ILE A 59 -5.21 2.02 3.34
N PHE A 60 -5.32 1.13 2.35
CA PHE A 60 -5.62 1.51 0.97
C PHE A 60 -7.02 2.09 0.79
N LEU A 61 -8.02 1.63 1.54
CA LEU A 61 -9.34 2.27 1.58
C LEU A 61 -9.26 3.73 2.04
N LEU A 62 -8.52 3.99 3.13
CA LEU A 62 -8.29 5.35 3.63
C LEU A 62 -7.50 6.20 2.62
N LEU A 63 -6.52 5.60 1.93
CA LEU A 63 -5.76 6.27 0.89
C LEU A 63 -6.63 6.62 -0.33
N GLY A 64 -7.63 5.81 -0.68
CA GLY A 64 -8.60 6.15 -1.73
C GLY A 64 -9.42 7.39 -1.39
N ILE A 65 -9.86 7.51 -0.14
CA ILE A 65 -10.54 8.71 0.37
C ILE A 65 -9.59 9.92 0.32
N LEU A 66 -8.36 9.75 0.83
CA LEU A 66 -7.35 10.80 0.82
C LEU A 66 -7.02 11.26 -0.61
N PHE A 67 -6.82 10.32 -1.53
CA PHE A 67 -6.55 10.61 -2.93
C PHE A 67 -7.68 11.43 -3.57
N TYR A 68 -8.94 11.04 -3.32
CA TYR A 68 -10.09 11.83 -3.77
C TYR A 68 -10.09 13.25 -3.20
N ILE A 69 -9.87 13.42 -1.89
CA ILE A 69 -9.82 14.74 -1.25
C ILE A 69 -8.72 15.60 -1.88
N MET A 70 -7.53 15.03 -2.08
CA MET A 70 -6.42 15.73 -2.72
C MET A 70 -6.77 16.13 -4.15
N ARG A 71 -7.46 15.27 -4.91
CA ARG A 71 -7.95 15.59 -6.26
C ARG A 71 -8.95 16.75 -6.32
N LEU A 72 -9.63 17.09 -5.21
CA LEU A 72 -10.48 18.29 -5.15
C LEU A 72 -9.66 19.58 -5.23
N TRP A 73 -8.37 19.53 -4.88
CA TRP A 73 -7.48 20.68 -5.00
C TRP A 73 -7.02 20.81 -6.45
N LYS A 74 -7.60 21.78 -7.16
CA LYS A 74 -7.34 22.03 -8.59
C LYS A 74 -5.83 22.17 -8.84
N GLY A 75 -5.33 21.47 -9.86
CA GLY A 75 -3.95 21.59 -10.36
C GLY A 75 -2.97 20.59 -9.75
N ALA A 76 -2.61 20.76 -8.48
CA ALA A 76 -1.44 20.08 -7.89
C ALA A 76 -1.77 18.94 -6.90
N GLY A 77 -3.03 18.70 -6.56
CA GLY A 77 -3.41 17.78 -5.48
C GLY A 77 -2.89 16.36 -5.64
N GLU A 78 -2.92 15.83 -6.86
CA GLU A 78 -2.37 14.50 -7.16
C GLU A 78 -0.85 14.44 -6.99
N VAL A 79 -0.12 15.45 -7.46
CA VAL A 79 1.34 15.54 -7.26
C VAL A 79 1.66 15.63 -5.77
N ILE A 80 0.90 16.42 -5.01
CA ILE A 80 1.05 16.53 -3.56
C ILE A 80 0.83 15.16 -2.89
N TYR A 81 -0.20 14.42 -3.29
CA TYR A 81 -0.46 13.06 -2.78
C TYR A 81 0.74 12.14 -3.03
N ILE A 82 1.25 12.11 -4.27
CA ILE A 82 2.38 11.25 -4.65
C ILE A 82 3.63 11.61 -3.84
N VAL A 83 3.98 12.91 -3.79
CA VAL A 83 5.16 13.39 -3.07
C VAL A 83 5.03 13.14 -1.57
N ALA A 84 3.87 13.42 -0.98
CA ALA A 84 3.63 13.19 0.44
C ALA A 84 3.76 11.70 0.80
N LEU A 85 3.23 10.80 -0.02
CA LEU A 85 3.39 9.36 0.19
C LEU A 85 4.83 8.90 -0.01
N ALA A 86 5.53 9.39 -1.03
CA ALA A 86 6.94 9.05 -1.23
C ALA A 86 7.80 9.47 -0.02
N LEU A 87 7.57 10.69 0.51
CA LEU A 87 8.24 11.18 1.72
C LEU A 87 7.85 10.36 2.96
N LEU A 88 6.58 10.01 3.10
CA LEU A 88 6.10 9.16 4.20
C LEU A 88 6.75 7.78 4.13
N THR A 89 6.82 7.15 2.95
CA THR A 89 7.48 5.86 2.75
C THR A 89 8.97 5.94 3.09
N ALA A 90 9.68 6.99 2.65
CA ALA A 90 11.07 7.20 3.01
C ALA A 90 11.26 7.36 4.52
N PHE A 91 10.41 8.17 5.17
CA PHE A 91 10.42 8.35 6.61
C PHE A 91 10.15 7.05 7.39
N LEU A 92 9.13 6.29 6.99
CA LEU A 92 8.79 5.02 7.61
C LEU A 92 9.89 3.97 7.41
N SER A 93 10.52 3.95 6.24
CA SER A 93 11.66 3.07 5.94
C SER A 93 12.84 3.36 6.88
N TRP A 94 13.18 4.65 7.06
CA TRP A 94 14.21 5.05 8.02
C TRP A 94 13.85 4.68 9.46
N LYS A 95 12.59 4.86 9.85
CA LYS A 95 12.12 4.46 11.18
C LYS A 95 12.13 2.94 11.39
N ALA A 96 11.89 2.15 10.34
CA ALA A 96 11.91 0.69 10.41
C ALA A 96 13.29 0.17 10.84
N GLU A 97 14.38 0.79 10.38
CA GLU A 97 15.76 0.43 10.76
C GLU A 97 16.04 0.60 12.26
N SER A 98 15.28 1.46 12.95
CA SER A 98 15.46 1.73 14.38
C SER A 98 14.62 0.83 15.28
N VAL A 99 13.78 -0.07 14.74
CA VAL A 99 12.88 -0.90 15.54
C VAL A 99 13.66 -1.97 16.29
N VAL A 100 13.43 -2.12 17.60
CA VAL A 100 13.98 -3.22 18.40
C VAL A 100 12.83 -4.16 18.74
N ARG A 101 12.88 -5.40 18.22
CA ARG A 101 11.78 -6.36 18.37
C ARG A 101 12.03 -7.40 19.45
N SER A 102 13.27 -7.85 19.59
CA SER A 102 13.67 -8.91 20.51
C SER A 102 15.03 -8.60 21.13
N SER A 103 15.30 -9.20 22.29
CA SER A 103 16.65 -9.22 22.89
C SER A 103 17.66 -9.97 22.01
N ASN A 104 17.18 -10.91 21.18
CA ASN A 104 17.99 -11.53 20.16
C ASN A 104 18.18 -10.57 18.97
N HIS A 105 19.44 -10.26 18.67
CA HIS A 105 19.82 -9.33 17.62
C HIS A 105 19.41 -9.83 16.22
N ASP A 106 19.58 -11.11 15.94
CA ASP A 106 19.30 -11.71 14.62
C ASP A 106 17.81 -11.62 14.29
N VAL A 107 16.96 -11.91 15.28
CA VAL A 107 15.50 -11.77 15.15
C VAL A 107 15.11 -10.31 14.89
N THR A 108 15.80 -9.36 15.52
CA THR A 108 15.56 -7.93 15.30
C THR A 108 15.97 -7.52 13.88
N ILE A 109 17.13 -7.95 13.38
CA ILE A 109 17.56 -7.66 12.01
C ILE A 109 16.58 -8.26 10.99
N ALA A 110 16.23 -9.53 11.15
CA ALA A 110 15.29 -10.20 10.25
C ALA A 110 13.93 -9.48 10.23
N PHE A 111 13.41 -9.09 11.40
CA PHE A 111 12.16 -8.34 11.50
C PHE A 111 12.22 -6.98 10.80
N ARG A 112 13.34 -6.24 10.93
CA ARG A 112 13.54 -4.95 10.25
C ARG A 112 13.47 -5.09 8.74
N GLY A 113 14.13 -6.10 8.18
CA GLY A 113 14.09 -6.33 6.73
C GLY A 113 12.69 -6.69 6.24
N LEU A 114 11.97 -7.57 6.96
CA LEU A 114 10.56 -7.88 6.65
C LEU A 114 9.67 -6.64 6.68
N LEU A 115 9.80 -5.83 7.73
CA LEU A 115 9.02 -4.60 7.90
C LEU A 115 9.34 -3.59 6.77
N LEU A 116 10.62 -3.42 6.46
CA LEU A 116 11.07 -2.52 5.40
C LEU A 116 10.49 -2.92 4.04
N GLY A 117 10.56 -4.21 3.67
CA GLY A 117 10.00 -4.67 2.41
C GLY A 117 8.50 -4.43 2.29
N ILE A 118 7.73 -4.69 3.35
CA ILE A 118 6.29 -4.39 3.39
C ILE A 118 6.04 -2.88 3.22
N ILE A 119 6.79 -2.01 3.93
CA ILE A 119 6.67 -0.56 3.81
C ILE A 119 6.93 -0.09 2.37
N LEU A 120 7.96 -0.62 1.72
CA LEU A 120 8.32 -0.26 0.35
C LEU A 120 7.26 -0.71 -0.65
N ILE A 121 6.80 -1.97 -0.55
CA ILE A 121 5.73 -2.51 -1.42
C ILE A 121 4.47 -1.64 -1.28
N MET A 122 4.03 -1.37 -0.04
CA MET A 122 2.85 -0.55 0.22
C MET A 122 3.03 0.89 -0.29
N GLY A 123 4.19 1.50 -0.03
CA GLY A 123 4.49 2.87 -0.42
C GLY A 123 4.49 3.08 -1.93
N VAL A 124 5.15 2.18 -2.67
CA VAL A 124 5.19 2.21 -4.14
C VAL A 124 3.78 1.99 -4.72
N SER A 125 3.04 1.00 -4.24
CA SER A 125 1.67 0.76 -4.70
C SER A 125 0.74 1.94 -4.40
N ALA A 126 0.83 2.52 -3.20
CA ALA A 126 0.00 3.64 -2.79
C ALA A 126 0.28 4.93 -3.60
N SER A 127 1.56 5.22 -3.85
CA SER A 127 1.99 6.44 -4.54
C SER A 127 1.92 6.33 -6.06
N ILE A 128 2.07 5.14 -6.65
CA ILE A 128 2.11 4.95 -8.10
C ILE A 128 0.88 4.21 -8.61
N ALA A 129 0.58 3.03 -8.07
CA ALA A 129 -0.48 2.19 -8.62
C ALA A 129 -1.86 2.85 -8.49
N VAL A 130 -2.14 3.53 -7.38
CA VAL A 130 -3.44 4.22 -7.18
C VAL A 130 -3.66 5.32 -8.23
N PRO A 131 -2.77 6.32 -8.42
CA PRO A 131 -2.94 7.32 -9.48
C PRO A 131 -2.97 6.72 -10.89
N VAL A 132 -2.09 5.75 -11.19
CA VAL A 132 -1.98 5.15 -12.53
C VAL A 132 -3.24 4.39 -12.89
N LEU A 133 -3.76 3.55 -11.98
CA LEU A 133 -4.99 2.79 -12.21
C LEU A 133 -6.20 3.72 -12.32
N PHE A 134 -6.24 4.80 -11.53
CA PHE A 134 -7.35 5.76 -11.57
C PHE A 134 -7.48 6.48 -12.93
N HIS A 135 -6.38 6.62 -13.67
CA HIS A 135 -6.38 7.24 -15.01
C HIS A 135 -6.48 6.22 -16.15
N ASN A 136 -6.51 4.92 -15.84
CA ASN A 136 -6.54 3.87 -16.85
C ASN A 136 -7.99 3.54 -17.26
N LYS A 137 -8.39 3.96 -18.46
CA LYS A 137 -9.73 3.70 -19.01
C LYS A 137 -10.07 2.22 -19.10
N LYS A 138 -9.11 1.36 -19.46
CA LYS A 138 -9.35 -0.10 -19.54
C LYS A 138 -9.60 -0.70 -18.16
N PHE A 139 -8.94 -0.17 -17.14
CA PHE A 139 -9.19 -0.58 -15.77
C PHE A 139 -10.60 -0.18 -15.34
N GLU A 140 -10.99 1.07 -15.63
CA GLU A 140 -12.34 1.58 -15.35
C GLU A 140 -13.43 0.78 -16.06
N GLU A 141 -13.23 0.36 -17.31
CA GLU A 141 -14.25 -0.36 -18.08
C GLU A 141 -14.38 -1.86 -17.75
N ASN A 142 -13.29 -2.50 -17.32
CA ASN A 142 -13.25 -3.98 -17.18
C ASN A 142 -13.19 -4.48 -15.74
N ILE A 143 -12.83 -3.62 -14.78
CA ILE A 143 -12.60 -4.01 -13.38
C ILE A 143 -13.52 -3.25 -12.41
N LEU A 144 -13.77 -1.97 -12.66
CA LEU A 144 -14.63 -1.12 -11.83
C LEU A 144 -16.10 -1.20 -12.25
#